data_AF-A0A0D2R0P4-F1
#
_entry.id   AF-A0A0D2R0P4-F1
#
_cell.length_a   1.000
_cell.length_b   1.000
_cell.length_c   1.000
_cell.angle_alpha   90.00
_cell.angle_beta   90.00
_cell.angle_gamma   90.00
#
_symmetry.space_group_name_H-M   'P 1'
#
loop_
_entity.id
_entity.type
_entity.pdbx_description
1 polymer ?
#
loop_
_entity_poly.entity_id
_entity_poly.type
_entity_poly.pdbx_seq_one_letter_code
_entity_poly.pdbx_strand_id
1 'polypeptide(L)'
;MEEAKVLEAKEGTISVASAFPGHQEAVRDRDHKFLTQAIGEAYKGVECKDGGPFGAVVVRNDEVVVSCHNMVLRNTDPTAHAEVTAIREVRSKELNKPTKQFNQIYRSCPYVYLK
;
A
#
# COMPACT_ATOMS: atom_id res chain seq x y z
N MET A 1 -33.32 15.01 -1.44
CA MET A 1 -33.21 14.44 -0.09
C MET A 1 -33.70 13.03 -0.20
N GLU A 2 -32.79 12.07 -0.29
CA GLU A 2 -33.14 10.65 -0.26
C GLU A 2 -32.29 10.03 0.84
N GLU A 3 -32.97 9.46 1.82
CA GLU A 3 -32.39 9.10 3.12
C GLU A 3 -31.52 7.86 3.01
N ALA A 4 -30.31 7.94 3.56
CA ALA A 4 -29.44 6.80 3.74
C ALA A 4 -30.06 5.87 4.79
N LYS A 5 -30.47 4.68 4.35
CA LYS A 5 -31.05 3.65 5.23
C LYS A 5 -29.92 2.96 6.02
N VAL A 6 -29.76 3.37 7.28
CA VAL A 6 -28.89 2.69 8.25
C VAL A 6 -29.54 1.37 8.63
N LEU A 7 -28.87 0.25 8.33
CA LEU A 7 -29.26 -1.06 8.84
C LEU A 7 -28.27 -1.42 9.95
N GLU A 8 -28.73 -1.40 11.20
CA GLU A 8 -27.96 -1.91 12.33
C GLU A 8 -27.90 -3.44 12.28
N ALA A 9 -26.69 -3.98 12.26
CA ALA A 9 -26.44 -5.39 12.54
C ALA A 9 -25.82 -5.49 13.95
N LYS A 10 -26.36 -6.43 14.74
CA LYS A 10 -25.94 -6.72 16.12
C LYS A 10 -24.44 -7.05 16.19
N GLU A 11 -23.83 -6.63 17.30
CA GLU A 11 -22.39 -6.73 17.65
C GLU A 11 -21.45 -5.65 17.10
N GLY A 12 -21.85 -4.38 17.24
CA GLY A 12 -20.93 -3.24 17.35
C GLY A 12 -20.08 -2.92 16.12
N THR A 13 -20.30 -3.60 15.00
CA THR A 13 -19.56 -3.37 13.75
C THR A 13 -20.42 -2.53 12.82
N ILE A 14 -20.00 -1.29 12.59
CA ILE A 14 -20.62 -0.35 11.66
C ILE A 14 -20.04 -0.64 10.27
N SER A 15 -20.84 -1.25 9.38
CA SER A 15 -20.45 -1.47 7.98
C SER A 15 -20.95 -0.31 7.12
N VAL A 16 -20.04 0.51 6.61
CA VAL A 16 -20.34 1.48 5.55
C VAL A 16 -20.19 0.74 4.21
N ALA A 17 -21.25 0.70 3.41
CA ALA A 17 -21.18 0.12 2.07
C ALA A 17 -20.22 0.96 1.19
N SER A 18 -19.09 0.38 0.78
CA SER A 18 -18.18 1.03 -0.16
C SER A 18 -18.70 0.86 -1.60
N ALA A 19 -18.72 1.96 -2.36
CA ALA A 19 -19.11 2.00 -3.77
C ALA A 19 -18.11 1.31 -4.73
N PHE A 20 -17.11 0.59 -4.21
CA PHE A 20 -16.11 -0.16 -4.97
C PHE A 20 -16.00 -1.58 -4.41
N PRO A 21 -15.88 -2.62 -5.26
CA PRO A 21 -15.75 -4.00 -4.83
C PRO A 21 -14.30 -4.30 -4.43
N GLY A 22 -13.84 -3.67 -3.35
CA GLY A 22 -12.71 -4.18 -2.57
C GLY A 22 -13.29 -4.97 -1.40
N HIS A 23 -13.04 -6.27 -1.31
CA HIS A 23 -13.41 -7.03 -0.13
C HIS A 23 -12.57 -6.50 1.04
N GLN A 24 -13.20 -5.82 1.99
CA GLN A 24 -12.51 -5.23 3.13
C GLN A 24 -12.16 -6.36 4.11
N GLU A 25 -10.91 -6.82 4.08
CA GLU A 25 -10.41 -7.90 4.94
C GLU A 25 -9.94 -7.33 6.29
N ALA A 26 -10.14 -8.07 7.38
CA ALA A 26 -9.73 -7.64 8.71
C ALA A 26 -8.20 -7.51 8.83
N VAL A 27 -7.73 -6.42 9.43
CA VAL A 27 -6.30 -6.24 9.77
C VAL A 27 -5.90 -7.27 10.82
N ARG A 28 -4.79 -7.97 10.58
CA ARG A 28 -4.22 -9.00 11.46
C ARG A 28 -2.98 -8.47 12.17
N ASP A 29 -2.61 -9.06 13.30
CA ASP A 29 -1.40 -8.67 14.05
C ASP A 29 -0.11 -8.73 13.22
N ARG A 30 -0.05 -9.66 12.25
CA ARG A 30 1.07 -9.78 11.31
C ARG A 30 1.22 -8.57 10.37
N ASP A 31 0.17 -7.79 10.17
CA ASP A 31 0.18 -6.62 9.29
C ASP A 31 0.97 -5.47 9.92
N HIS A 32 1.01 -5.43 11.26
CA HIS A 32 1.71 -4.40 12.02
C HIS A 32 3.22 -4.37 11.70
N LYS A 33 3.88 -5.54 11.56
CA LYS A 33 5.32 -5.59 11.22
C LYS A 33 5.59 -5.00 9.84
N PHE A 34 4.75 -5.27 8.84
CA PHE A 34 4.94 -4.78 7.48
C PHE A 34 4.60 -3.30 7.36
N LEU A 35 3.59 -2.84 8.09
CA LEU A 35 3.28 -1.41 8.19
C LEU A 35 4.42 -0.63 8.86
N THR A 36 4.99 -1.18 9.93
CA THR A 36 6.17 -0.59 10.61
C THR A 36 7.35 -0.48 9.65
N GLN A 37 7.58 -1.48 8.80
CA GLN A 37 8.62 -1.42 7.76
C GLN A 37 8.33 -0.34 6.71
N ALA A 38 7.08 -0.20 6.27
CA ALA A 38 6.69 0.87 5.33
C ALA A 38 6.92 2.27 5.93
N ILE A 39 6.65 2.44 7.23
CA ILE A 39 6.95 3.67 7.96
C ILE A 39 8.48 3.89 8.01
N GLY A 40 9.27 2.84 8.27
CA GLY A 40 10.72 2.92 8.24
C GLY A 40 11.28 3.40 6.89
N GLU A 41 10.73 2.92 5.78
CA GLU A 41 11.08 3.42 4.44
C GLU A 41 10.69 4.89 4.24
N ALA A 42 9.54 5.31 4.75
CA ALA A 42 9.13 6.72 4.70
C ALA A 42 10.17 7.64 5.37
N TYR A 43 10.70 7.26 6.53
CA TYR A 43 11.77 8.01 7.19
C TYR A 43 13.04 8.07 6.33
N LYS A 44 13.50 6.92 5.82
CA LYS A 44 14.69 6.86 4.95
C LYS A 44 14.57 7.76 3.72
N GLY A 45 13.39 7.78 3.08
CA GLY A 45 13.17 8.61 1.89
C GLY A 45 13.31 10.10 2.16
N VAL A 46 12.90 10.56 3.34
CA VAL A 46 13.09 11.95 3.76
C VAL A 46 14.54 12.23 4.14
N GLU A 47 15.16 11.34 4.93
CA GLU A 47 16.56 11.48 5.36
C GLU A 47 17.52 11.61 4.17
N CYS A 48 17.30 10.79 3.13
CA CYS A 48 18.08 10.81 1.90
C CYS A 48 17.64 11.89 0.90
N LYS A 49 16.52 12.59 1.15
CA LYS A 49 15.89 13.58 0.24
C LYS A 49 15.46 12.98 -1.10
N ASP A 50 15.10 11.70 -1.13
CA ASP A 50 14.66 11.01 -2.34
C ASP A 50 13.23 11.39 -2.74
N GLY A 51 12.41 11.77 -1.76
CA GLY A 51 11.02 12.14 -1.94
C GLY A 51 10.30 12.52 -0.65
N GLY A 52 8.97 12.54 -0.69
CA GLY A 52 8.13 12.76 0.50
C GLY A 52 8.15 11.58 1.49
N PRO A 53 7.62 11.75 2.71
CA PRO A 53 7.60 10.76 3.79
C PRO A 53 6.62 9.60 3.54
N PHE A 54 6.82 8.85 2.46
CA PHE A 54 5.95 7.76 2.07
C PHE A 54 6.75 6.51 1.73
N GLY A 55 6.34 5.38 2.29
CA GLY A 55 6.93 4.07 2.07
C GLY A 55 5.89 3.03 1.71
N ALA A 56 6.34 2.00 0.99
CA ALA A 56 5.53 0.88 0.55
C ALA A 56 6.33 -0.42 0.66
N VAL A 57 5.64 -1.48 1.07
CA VAL A 57 6.20 -2.83 1.23
C VAL A 57 5.29 -3.82 0.51
N VAL A 58 5.86 -4.63 -0.36
CA VAL A 58 5.14 -5.71 -1.07
C VAL A 58 5.48 -7.04 -0.41
N VAL A 59 4.45 -7.78 -0.01
CA VAL A 59 4.59 -9.03 0.70
C VAL A 59 4.01 -10.18 -0.13
N ARG A 60 4.73 -11.30 -0.15
CA ARG A 60 4.27 -12.57 -0.72
C ARG A 60 4.60 -13.67 0.26
N ASN A 61 3.61 -14.52 0.60
CA ASN A 61 3.78 -15.63 1.53
C ASN A 61 4.43 -15.22 2.86
N ASP A 62 3.98 -14.10 3.44
CA ASP A 62 4.52 -13.51 4.68
C ASP A 62 6.00 -13.06 4.61
N GLU A 63 6.59 -13.01 3.41
CA GLU A 63 7.93 -12.52 3.13
C GLU A 63 7.91 -11.19 2.37
N VAL A 64 8.82 -10.28 2.73
CA VAL A 64 8.98 -9.00 2.02
C VAL A 64 9.71 -9.23 0.70
N VAL A 65 9.04 -8.92 -0.41
CA VAL A 65 9.61 -9.00 -1.76
C VAL A 65 10.29 -7.68 -2.13
N VAL A 66 9.65 -6.56 -1.78
CA VAL A 66 10.12 -5.20 -2.04
C VAL A 66 9.76 -4.31 -0.86
N SER A 67 10.67 -3.41 -0.53
CA SER A 67 10.53 -2.36 0.48
C SER A 67 11.17 -1.12 -0.12
N CYS A 68 10.38 -0.06 -0.33
CA CYS A 68 10.85 1.15 -0.99
C CYS A 68 10.08 2.37 -0.50
N HIS A 69 10.55 3.55 -0.90
CA HIS A 69 9.95 4.83 -0.57
C HIS A 69 9.67 5.69 -1.80
N ASN A 70 9.10 6.86 -1.57
CA ASN A 70 8.87 7.87 -2.60
C ASN A 70 10.21 8.34 -3.19
N MET A 71 10.29 8.33 -4.52
CA MET A 71 11.50 8.66 -5.28
C MET A 71 11.28 9.86 -6.21
N VAL A 72 10.23 10.66 -5.98
CA VAL A 72 9.83 11.75 -6.88
C VAL A 72 10.96 12.76 -7.11
N LEU A 73 11.66 13.14 -6.04
CA LEU A 73 12.73 14.13 -6.13
C LEU A 73 13.98 13.51 -6.76
N ARG A 74 14.35 12.30 -6.33
CA ARG A 74 15.54 11.61 -6.83
C ARG A 74 15.45 11.26 -8.31
N ASN A 75 14.30 10.79 -8.78
CA ASN A 75 14.11 10.37 -10.16
C ASN A 75 13.63 11.51 -11.07
N THR A 76 13.32 12.70 -10.51
CA THR A 76 12.65 13.79 -11.23
C THR A 76 11.41 13.29 -11.98
N ASP A 77 10.68 12.37 -11.34
CA ASP A 77 9.51 11.69 -11.91
C ASP A 77 8.33 11.86 -10.96
N PRO A 78 7.31 12.68 -11.29
CA PRO A 78 6.16 12.91 -10.43
C PRO A 78 5.33 11.63 -10.20
N THR A 79 5.54 10.57 -10.99
CA THR A 79 4.85 9.28 -10.82
C THR A 79 5.60 8.32 -9.90
N ALA A 80 6.83 8.64 -9.47
CA ALA A 80 7.67 7.76 -8.66
C ALA A 80 7.26 7.74 -7.17
N HIS A 81 5.96 7.62 -6.92
CA HIS A 81 5.40 7.38 -5.59
C HIS A 81 5.82 6.01 -5.07
N ALA A 82 5.79 5.81 -3.76
CA ALA A 82 6.28 4.59 -3.13
C ALA A 82 5.62 3.31 -3.69
N GLU A 83 4.32 3.35 -3.98
CA GLU A 83 3.55 2.23 -4.51
C GLU A 83 3.92 1.92 -5.95
N VAL A 84 4.08 2.96 -6.77
CA VAL A 84 4.47 2.82 -8.17
C VAL A 84 5.89 2.30 -8.27
N THR A 85 6.81 2.84 -7.45
CA THR A 85 8.17 2.34 -7.30
C THR A 85 8.17 0.88 -6.87
N ALA A 86 7.34 0.50 -5.90
CA ALA A 86 7.24 -0.88 -5.42
C ALA A 86 6.82 -1.84 -6.55
N ILE A 87 5.79 -1.49 -7.31
CA ILE A 87 5.33 -2.29 -8.46
C ILE A 87 6.41 -2.40 -9.53
N ARG A 88 7.10 -1.28 -9.85
CA ARG A 88 8.20 -1.25 -10.84
C ARG A 88 9.35 -2.16 -10.41
N GLU A 89 9.77 -2.09 -9.14
CA GLU A 89 10.84 -2.93 -8.59
C GLU A 89 10.46 -4.41 -8.57
N VAL A 90 9.23 -4.71 -8.16
CA VAL A 90 8.69 -6.07 -8.20
C VAL A 90 8.78 -6.65 -9.61
N ARG A 91 8.29 -5.90 -10.61
CA ARG A 91 8.35 -6.33 -12.01
C ARG A 91 9.79 -6.48 -12.50
N SER A 92 10.69 -5.59 -12.09
CA SER A 92 12.12 -5.68 -12.44
C SER A 92 12.77 -6.96 -11.88
N LYS A 93 12.46 -7.34 -10.64
CA LYS A 93 12.96 -8.58 -10.02
C LYS A 93 12.38 -9.86 -10.66
N GLU A 94 11.22 -9.76 -11.30
CA GLU A 94 10.51 -10.90 -11.92
C GLU A 94 10.60 -10.94 -13.45
N LEU A 95 11.51 -10.19 -14.09
CA LEU A 95 11.61 -10.03 -15.56
C LEU A 95 11.61 -11.33 -16.39
N ASN A 96 11.92 -12.50 -15.80
CA ASN A 96 11.92 -13.81 -16.46
C ASN A 96 11.01 -14.86 -15.79
N LYS A 97 10.04 -14.45 -14.95
CA LYS A 97 9.12 -15.36 -14.27
C LYS A 97 7.69 -15.11 -14.74
N PRO A 98 6.86 -16.16 -14.93
CA PRO A 98 5.44 -15.96 -15.18
C PRO A 98 4.83 -15.14 -14.04
N THR A 99 3.91 -14.22 -14.36
CA THR A 99 3.26 -13.32 -13.39
C THR A 99 2.67 -14.11 -12.24
N LYS A 100 3.30 -14.02 -11.06
CA LYS A 100 2.80 -14.64 -9.84
C LYS A 100 1.94 -13.64 -9.08
N GLN A 101 0.80 -14.09 -8.57
CA GLN A 101 -0.11 -13.23 -7.80
C GLN A 101 0.62 -12.68 -6.56
N PHE A 102 0.62 -11.35 -6.43
CA PHE A 102 1.06 -10.68 -5.21
C PHE A 102 -0.14 -10.54 -4.32
N ASN A 103 0.00 -10.96 -3.07
CA ASN A 103 -1.16 -11.09 -2.20
C ASN A 103 -1.47 -9.77 -1.49
N GLN A 104 -0.46 -9.01 -1.05
CA GLN A 104 -0.68 -7.81 -0.23
C GLN A 104 0.40 -6.73 -0.47
N ILE A 105 -0.02 -5.47 -0.45
CA ILE A 105 0.86 -4.28 -0.45
C ILE A 105 0.50 -3.45 0.78
N TYR A 106 1.49 -3.15 1.61
CA TYR A 106 1.36 -2.28 2.78
C TYR A 106 1.96 -0.92 2.49
N ARG A 107 1.37 0.12 3.08
CA ARG A 107 1.69 1.49 2.74
C ARG A 107 1.47 2.46 3.91
N SER A 108 2.32 3.47 4.01
CA SER A 108 2.17 4.58 4.97
C SER A 108 1.30 5.76 4.51
N CYS A 109 1.02 5.92 3.21
CA CYS A 109 0.20 7.00 2.65
C CYS A 109 -1.30 6.64 2.54
N PRO A 110 -2.23 7.56 2.83
CA PRO A 110 -3.66 7.35 2.62
C PRO A 110 -4.14 7.54 1.15
N TYR A 111 -3.38 8.22 0.29
CA TYR A 111 -3.85 8.59 -1.06
C TYR A 111 -3.03 7.95 -2.17
N VAL A 112 -3.58 6.95 -2.84
CA VAL A 112 -3.16 6.56 -4.21
C VAL A 112 -4.44 6.31 -4.96
N TYR A 113 -4.76 7.24 -5.85
CA TYR A 113 -5.69 7.01 -6.92
C TYR A 113 -4.83 6.79 -8.17
N LEU A 114 -4.55 5.54 -8.51
CA LEU A 114 -4.19 5.18 -9.87
C LEU A 114 -5.52 5.22 -10.65
N LYS A 115 -5.75 6.32 -11.35
CA LYS A 115 -6.92 6.50 -12.20
C LYS A 115 -6.62 5.95 -13.59
#